data_AF-A0A060C877-F1
#
_entry.id   AF-A0A060C877-F1
#
_cell.length_a   1.000
_cell.length_b   1.000
_cell.length_c   1.000
_cell.angle_alpha   90.00
_cell.angle_beta   90.00
_cell.angle_gamma   90.00
#
_symmetry.space_group_name_H-M   'P 1'
#
loop_
_entity.id
_entity.type
_entity.pdbx_description
1 polymer ?
#
loop_
_entity_poly.entity_id
_entity_poly.type
_entity_poly.pdbx_seq_one_letter_code
_entity_poly.pdbx_strand_id
1 'polypeptide(L)'
;SEKFISETIQSVLNQTYTNWEWWIVDDCSKDDSANVIKKFQDSRIHLIELEHNSGAAEARNTGIREANGRYLTFIDSDDVWFEKLPRKNREFLKGKSGGVSLCIV
;
A
#
# COMPACT_ATOMS: atom_id res chain seq x y z
N SER A 1 -11.81 3.53 -2.11
CA SER A 1 -13.24 3.15 -1.94
C SER A 1 -13.39 1.64 -2.03
N GLU A 2 -14.38 1.07 -1.33
CA GLU A 2 -14.65 -0.38 -1.23
C GLU A 2 -14.73 -1.09 -2.60
N LYS A 3 -15.15 -0.36 -3.65
CA LYS A 3 -15.32 -0.88 -5.01
C LYS A 3 -14.01 -1.19 -5.71
N PHE A 4 -12.94 -0.46 -5.39
CA PHE A 4 -11.67 -0.50 -6.13
C PHE A 4 -10.52 -1.07 -5.32
N ILE A 5 -10.56 -0.94 -3.99
CA ILE A 5 -9.45 -1.32 -3.11
C ILE A 5 -9.06 -2.81 -3.25
N SER A 6 -10.03 -3.69 -3.53
CA SER A 6 -9.75 -5.10 -3.79
C SER A 6 -8.91 -5.31 -5.05
N GLU A 7 -9.18 -4.56 -6.12
CA GLU A 7 -8.44 -4.64 -7.38
C GLU A 7 -7.03 -4.04 -7.22
N THR A 8 -6.93 -2.91 -6.52
CA THR A 8 -5.67 -2.28 -6.15
C THR A 8 -4.78 -3.25 -5.37
N ILE A 9 -5.32 -3.90 -4.33
CA ILE A 9 -4.59 -4.92 -3.55
C ILE A 9 -4.13 -6.08 -4.42
N GLN A 10 -5.00 -6.60 -5.28
CA GLN A 10 -4.61 -7.68 -6.17
C GLN A 10 -3.49 -7.27 -7.14
N SER A 11 -3.49 -6.03 -7.63
CA SER A 11 -2.47 -5.52 -8.54
C SER A 11 -1.07 -5.42 -7.91
N VAL A 12 -1.01 -5.09 -6.61
CA VAL A 12 0.24 -5.04 -5.84
C VAL A 12 0.70 -6.46 -5.46
N LEU A 13 -0.22 -7.34 -5.07
CA LEU A 13 0.08 -8.75 -4.80
C LEU A 13 0.66 -9.48 -6.01
N ASN A 14 0.19 -9.14 -7.21
CA ASN A 14 0.64 -9.71 -8.48
C ASN A 14 1.99 -9.16 -8.99
N GLN A 15 2.66 -8.28 -8.23
CA GLN A 15 3.95 -7.73 -8.65
C GLN A 15 5.05 -8.79 -8.68
N THR A 16 5.85 -8.78 -9.75
CA THR A 16 7.04 -9.63 -9.86
C THR A 16 8.13 -9.36 -8.82
N TYR A 17 8.14 -8.17 -8.21
CA TYR A 17 9.01 -7.84 -7.09
C TYR A 17 8.26 -8.10 -5.79
N THR A 18 8.78 -8.98 -4.94
CA THR A 18 8.05 -9.51 -3.77
C THR A 18 8.54 -8.96 -2.43
N ASN A 19 9.69 -8.28 -2.41
CA ASN A 19 10.30 -7.75 -1.19
C ASN A 19 9.72 -6.37 -0.83
N TRP A 20 8.48 -6.34 -0.38
CA TRP A 20 7.80 -5.12 0.02
C TRP A 20 6.96 -5.34 1.28
N GLU A 21 6.63 -4.24 1.94
CA GLU A 21 5.59 -4.14 2.97
C GLU A 21 4.63 -3.03 2.55
N TRP A 22 3.41 -3.08 3.06
CA TRP A 22 2.36 -2.16 2.67
C TRP A 22 1.54 -1.75 3.88
N TRP A 23 1.62 -0.47 4.21
CA TRP A 23 0.85 0.19 5.25
C TRP A 23 -0.34 0.92 4.62
N ILE A 24 -1.52 0.33 4.75
CA ILE A 24 -2.80 0.92 4.34
C ILE A 24 -3.36 1.69 5.54
N VAL A 25 -3.55 2.99 5.38
CA VAL A 25 -4.12 3.84 6.44
C VAL A 25 -5.54 4.24 6.05
N ASP A 26 -6.53 3.65 6.71
CA ASP A 26 -7.93 4.01 6.54
C ASP A 26 -8.24 5.28 7.36
N ASP A 27 -8.55 6.37 6.65
CA ASP A 27 -8.82 7.69 7.25
C ASP A 27 -10.28 7.83 7.74
N CYS A 28 -10.72 6.86 8.54
CA CYS A 28 -12.09 6.75 9.05
C CYS A 28 -13.11 6.68 7.91
N SER A 29 -12.96 5.68 7.03
CA SER A 29 -13.90 5.44 5.93
C SER A 29 -15.29 5.12 6.45
N LYS A 30 -16.31 5.55 5.71
CA LYS A 30 -17.73 5.28 6.03
C LYS A 30 -18.31 4.09 5.24
N ASP A 31 -17.51 3.50 4.37
CA ASP A 31 -17.86 2.35 3.52
C ASP A 31 -17.19 1.06 4.05
N ASP A 32 -17.33 -0.06 3.34
CA ASP A 32 -16.79 -1.37 3.77
C ASP A 32 -15.28 -1.54 3.48
N SER A 33 -14.56 -0.47 3.13
CA SER A 33 -13.14 -0.53 2.70
C SER A 33 -12.25 -1.29 3.68
N ALA A 34 -12.31 -0.96 4.98
CA ALA A 34 -11.50 -1.63 6.00
C ALA A 34 -11.80 -3.13 6.09
N ASN A 35 -13.06 -3.54 5.98
CA ASN A 35 -13.44 -4.95 6.00
C ASN A 35 -13.02 -5.68 4.72
N VAL A 36 -13.04 -5.01 3.57
CA VAL A 36 -12.48 -5.56 2.33
C VAL A 36 -10.97 -5.82 2.50
N ILE A 37 -10.23 -4.86 3.04
CA ILE A 37 -8.78 -5.00 3.29
C ILE A 37 -8.50 -6.17 4.25
N LYS A 38 -9.26 -6.30 5.34
CA LYS A 38 -9.12 -7.39 6.33
C LYS A 38 -9.31 -8.80 5.75
N LYS A 39 -9.96 -8.94 4.58
CA LYS A 39 -10.12 -10.24 3.90
C LYS A 39 -8.81 -10.75 3.29
N PHE A 40 -7.83 -9.88 3.03
CA PHE A 40 -6.53 -10.26 2.47
C PHE A 40 -5.59 -10.77 3.56
N GLN A 41 -5.19 -12.04 3.44
CA GLN A 41 -4.31 -12.72 4.40
C GLN A 41 -2.87 -12.75 3.86
N ASP A 42 -2.23 -11.59 3.74
CA ASP A 42 -0.82 -11.45 3.37
C ASP A 42 -0.07 -10.72 4.49
N SER A 43 0.99 -11.33 5.03
CA SER A 43 1.73 -10.79 6.17
C SER A 43 2.46 -9.48 5.86
N ARG A 44 2.58 -9.10 4.59
CA ARG A 44 3.17 -7.84 4.14
C ARG A 44 2.17 -6.69 4.13
N ILE A 45 0.88 -6.96 4.31
CA ILE A 45 -0.18 -5.94 4.32
C ILE A 45 -0.56 -5.65 5.77
N HIS A 46 -0.48 -4.38 6.14
CA HIS A 46 -0.80 -3.85 7.45
C HIS A 46 -1.87 -2.78 7.31
N LEU A 47 -2.96 -2.91 8.08
CA LEU A 47 -4.05 -1.94 8.11
C LEU A 47 -3.98 -1.12 9.40
N ILE A 48 -4.05 0.20 9.26
CA ILE A 48 -4.21 1.15 10.37
C ILE A 48 -5.54 1.87 10.15
N GLU A 49 -6.45 1.75 11.10
CA GLU A 49 -7.74 2.46 11.08
C GLU A 49 -7.64 3.69 11.99
N LEU A 50 -7.76 4.90 11.42
CA LEU A 50 -7.77 6.14 12.19
C LEU A 50 -9.13 6.34 12.87
N GLU A 51 -9.11 6.83 14.11
CA GLU A 51 -10.33 7.07 14.89
C GLU A 51 -11.19 8.23 14.35
N HIS A 52 -10.58 9.15 13.59
CA HIS A 52 -11.24 10.30 13.00
C HIS A 52 -10.63 10.65 11.65
N ASN A 53 -11.46 11.22 10.76
CA ASN A 53 -11.01 11.70 9.47
C ASN A 53 -10.04 12.88 9.67
N SER A 54 -8.77 12.63 9.35
CA SER A 54 -7.62 13.53 9.53
C SER A 54 -7.09 14.06 8.21
N GLY A 55 -7.64 13.58 7.09
CA GLY A 55 -7.26 13.95 5.74
C GLY A 55 -6.06 13.16 5.22
N ALA A 56 -5.93 13.15 3.89
CA ALA A 56 -4.92 12.34 3.19
C ALA A 56 -3.46 12.68 3.53
N ALA A 57 -3.18 13.89 4.03
CA ALA A 57 -1.82 14.22 4.47
C ALA A 57 -1.43 13.45 5.74
N GLU A 58 -2.32 13.41 6.73
CA GLU A 58 -2.04 12.73 8.00
C GLU A 58 -2.06 11.20 7.85
N ALA A 59 -2.97 10.68 7.02
CA ALA A 59 -2.98 9.27 6.68
C ALA A 59 -1.64 8.81 6.06
N ARG A 60 -1.10 9.58 5.09
CA ARG A 60 0.24 9.30 4.53
C ARG A 60 1.34 9.42 5.57
N ASN A 61 1.34 10.46 6.39
CA ASN A 61 2.34 10.64 7.45
C ASN A 61 2.33 9.48 8.46
N THR A 62 1.15 8.96 8.78
CA THR A 62 1.00 7.79 9.64
C THR A 62 1.65 6.56 9.00
N GLY A 63 1.36 6.27 7.73
CA GLY A 63 1.99 5.16 7.02
C GLY A 63 3.52 5.31 6.90
N ILE A 64 4.01 6.53 6.66
CA ILE A 64 5.46 6.81 6.57
C ILE A 64 6.17 6.54 7.89
N ARG A 65 5.53 6.80 9.04
CA ARG A 65 6.12 6.56 10.36
C ARG A 65 6.30 5.07 10.66
N GLU A 66 5.44 4.21 10.13
CA GLU A 66 5.49 2.76 10.33
C GLU A 66 6.37 2.03 9.30
N ALA A 67 6.61 2.66 8.15
CA ALA A 67 7.41 2.10 7.08
C ALA A 67 8.89 1.87 7.46
N ASN A 68 9.40 0.66 7.21
CA ASN A 68 10.78 0.23 7.48
C ASN A 68 11.60 -0.05 6.21
N GLY A 69 10.98 0.06 5.05
CA GLY A 69 11.57 -0.14 3.75
C GLY A 69 12.61 0.92 3.41
N ARG A 70 13.55 0.55 2.56
CA ARG A 70 14.60 1.45 2.07
C ARG A 70 14.04 2.53 1.15
N TYR A 71 12.92 2.24 0.51
CA TYR A 71 12.24 3.11 -0.43
C TYR A 71 10.78 3.23 -0.05
N LEU A 72 10.24 4.42 -0.26
CA LEU A 72 8.84 4.73 -0.09
C LEU A 72 8.19 4.95 -1.46
N THR A 73 6.98 4.45 -1.61
CA THR A 73 6.12 4.75 -2.76
C THR A 73 4.68 4.84 -2.30
N PHE A 74 3.88 5.56 -3.06
CA PHE A 74 2.46 5.74 -2.80
C PHE A 74 1.67 5.16 -3.97
N ILE A 75 0.47 4.67 -3.68
CA ILE A 75 -0.53 4.25 -4.66
C ILE A 75 -1.88 4.63 -4.07
N ASP A 76 -2.79 5.17 -4.86
CA ASP A 76 -4.11 5.54 -4.35
C ASP A 76 -5.05 4.32 -4.32
N SER A 77 -6.08 4.33 -3.46
CA SER A 77 -6.97 3.17 -3.24
C SER A 77 -7.85 2.77 -4.44
N ASP A 78 -7.78 3.51 -5.55
CA ASP A 78 -8.46 3.28 -6.82
C ASP A 78 -7.51 3.15 -8.02
N ASP A 79 -6.19 3.12 -7.78
CA ASP A 79 -5.18 2.89 -8.81
C ASP A 79 -4.78 1.41 -8.92
N VAL A 80 -4.38 1.01 -10.12
CA VAL A 80 -3.84 -0.34 -10.39
C VAL A 80 -2.42 -0.24 -10.93
N TRP A 81 -1.52 -1.06 -10.38
CA TRP A 81 -0.19 -1.21 -10.94
C TRP A 81 -0.18 -2.28 -12.02
N PHE A 82 0.47 -1.98 -13.14
CA PHE A 82 0.79 -3.00 -14.13
C PHE A 82 1.66 -4.08 -13.47
N GLU A 83 1.41 -5.35 -13.82
CA GLU A 83 2.08 -6.58 -13.32
C GLU A 83 3.62 -6.48 -13.24
N LYS A 84 4.18 -5.58 -14.06
CA LYS A 84 5.58 -5.24 -14.09
C LYS A 84 5.76 -3.74 -13.85
N LEU A 85 6.24 -3.37 -12.65
CA LEU A 85 6.89 -2.08 -12.43
C LEU A 85 7.81 -1.74 -13.62
N PRO A 86 7.79 -0.52 -14.17
CA PRO A 86 8.59 -0.15 -15.33
C PRO A 86 10.05 -0.61 -15.18
N ARG A 87 10.67 -1.06 -16.28
CA ARG A 87 12.01 -1.69 -16.24
C ARG A 87 13.06 -0.84 -15.50
N LYS A 88 12.99 0.48 -15.64
CA LYS A 88 13.84 1.45 -14.91
C LYS A 88 13.73 1.30 -13.38
N ASN A 89 12.52 1.12 -12.86
CA ASN A 89 12.27 0.97 -11.42
C ASN A 89 12.84 -0.37 -10.94
N ARG A 90 12.71 -1.44 -11.74
CA ARG A 90 13.26 -2.77 -11.39
C ARG A 90 14.79 -2.77 -11.32
N GLU A 91 15.47 -2.10 -12.24
CA GLU A 91 16.94 -2.04 -12.24
C GLU A 91 17.48 -1.25 -11.05
N PHE A 92 16.76 -0.21 -10.60
CA PHE A 92 17.09 0.52 -9.38
C PHE A 92 16.94 -0.34 -8.10
N LEU A 93 15.97 -1.25 -8.08
CA LEU A 93 15.70 -2.16 -6.96
C LEU A 93 16.60 -3.41 -6.95
N LYS A 94 17.13 -3.83 -8.11
CA LYS A 94 17.92 -5.07 -8.27
C LYS A 94 19.32 -5.06 -7.64
N GLY A 95 19.83 -3.90 -7.22
CA GLY A 95 21.21 -3.77 -6.71
C GLY A 95 21.34 -3.49 -5.21
N LYS A 96 20.23 -3.39 -4.47
CA LYS A 96 20.24 -2.87 -3.10
C LYS A 96 19.31 -3.71 -2.23
N SER A 97 19.88 -4.37 -1.22
CA SER A 97 19.12 -4.96 -0.12
C SER A 97 18.32 -3.86 0.58
N GLY A 98 17.00 -4.06 0.67
CA GLY A 98 16.04 -3.13 1.25
C GLY A 98 14.67 -3.34 0.63
N GLY A 99 13.65 -3.59 1.46
CA GLY A 99 12.27 -3.69 1.00
C GLY A 99 11.73 -2.35 0.53
N VAL A 100 10.62 -2.37 -0.20
CA VAL A 100 9.83 -1.17 -0.54
C VAL A 100 8.66 -1.08 0.43
N SER A 101 8.48 0.06 1.09
CA SER A 101 7.26 0.33 1.84
C SER A 101 6.29 1.09 0.94
N LEU A 102 5.08 0.55 0.82
CA LEU A 102 3.96 1.19 0.17
C LEU A 102 3.09 1.86 1.24
N CYS A 103 2.73 3.13 1.04
CA CYS A 103 1.79 3.84 1.90
C CYS A 103 0.58 4.29 1.09
N ILE A 104 -0.63 4.07 1.62
CA ILE A 104 -1.90 4.44 0.96
C ILE A 104 -2.80 5.24 1.89
N VAL A 105 -3.63 6.07 1.25
CA VAL A 105 -4.90 6.62 1.76
C VAL A 105 -6.07 6.07 0.94
#